data_AF-A0A9Q2ZUY2-F1
#
_entry.id   AF-A0A9Q2ZUY2-F1
#
_cell.length_a   1.000
_cell.length_b   1.000
_cell.length_c   1.000
_cell.angle_alpha   90.00
_cell.angle_beta   90.00
_cell.angle_gamma   90.00
#
_symmetry.space_group_name_H-M   'P 1'
#
loop_
_entity.id
_entity.type
_entity.pdbx_description
1 polymer ?
#
loop_
_entity_poly.entity_id
_entity_poly.type
_entity_poly.pdbx_seq_one_letter_code
_entity_poly.pdbx_strand_id
1 'polypeptide(L)'
;MQIPANSLLVQLDIPAYTYGIAILMLVMVLHGVCLLQIAKRYEVKAYLYLAEKKYTAVTTVFYLSIFLLLITHLFEILIWGLFIYSFGLIAHWSQSVLFSGSAYTAIGFMDDTLPEGWRMLAVIIAFSGLFSFAWTASVMISMTKSFRKAYTRIHMHKLNLPQEIIDRFE
;
A
#
# COMPACT_ATOMS: atom_id res chain seq x y z
N MET A 1 15.16 28.83 -10.18
CA MET A 1 14.24 30.00 -10.13
C MET A 1 14.01 30.30 -8.65
N GLN A 2 14.70 31.30 -8.09
CA GLN A 2 14.54 31.66 -6.67
C GLN A 2 13.26 32.49 -6.54
N ILE A 3 12.21 31.87 -6.01
CA ILE A 3 10.97 32.56 -5.64
C ILE A 3 11.27 33.40 -4.39
N PRO A 4 10.95 34.71 -4.38
CA PRO A 4 11.22 35.55 -3.22
C PRO A 4 10.46 35.04 -1.98
N ALA A 5 11.17 34.93 -0.87
CA ALA A 5 10.69 34.40 0.43
C ALA A 5 9.49 35.15 1.04
N ASN A 6 9.08 36.29 0.47
CA ASN A 6 7.97 37.12 0.94
C ASN A 6 6.68 37.00 0.12
N SER A 7 6.55 36.01 -0.76
CA SER A 7 5.28 35.80 -1.46
C SER A 7 4.27 35.09 -0.53
N LEU A 8 3.05 35.65 -0.41
CA LEU A 8 1.91 35.06 0.30
C LEU A 8 1.69 33.57 -0.05
N LEU A 9 2.05 33.16 -1.27
CA LEU A 9 1.95 31.79 -1.76
C LEU A 9 2.85 30.80 -1.00
N VAL A 10 4.05 31.22 -0.61
CA VAL A 10 5.00 30.40 0.17
C VAL A 10 4.57 30.33 1.63
N GLN A 11 4.07 31.44 2.20
CA GLN A 11 3.53 31.44 3.56
C GLN A 11 2.30 30.54 3.71
N LEU A 12 1.51 30.40 2.65
CA LEU A 12 0.31 29.56 2.62
C LEU A 12 0.56 28.15 2.08
N ASP A 13 1.82 27.72 1.89
CA ASP A 13 2.18 26.38 1.38
C ASP A 13 1.47 25.99 0.05
N ILE A 14 1.09 26.97 -0.78
CA ILE A 14 0.36 26.73 -2.04
C ILE A 14 1.11 25.77 -3.00
N PRO A 15 2.45 25.84 -3.15
CA PRO A 15 3.19 24.84 -3.92
C PRO A 15 3.01 23.42 -3.36
N ALA A 16 3.08 23.23 -2.03
CA ALA A 16 2.86 21.93 -1.41
C ALA A 16 1.48 21.36 -1.75
N TYR A 17 0.43 22.17 -1.65
CA TYR A 17 -0.94 21.72 -1.92
C TYR A 17 -1.12 21.36 -3.39
N THR A 18 -0.72 22.23 -4.31
CA THR A 18 -0.95 22.02 -5.75
C THR A 18 -0.24 20.77 -6.28
N TYR A 19 1.07 20.66 -6.05
CA TYR A 19 1.84 19.50 -6.51
C TYR A 19 1.58 18.26 -5.65
N GLY A 20 1.48 18.43 -4.34
CA GLY A 20 1.22 17.32 -3.41
C GLY A 20 -0.12 16.65 -3.69
N ILE A 21 -1.20 17.40 -3.91
CA ILE A 21 -2.50 16.82 -4.25
C ILE A 21 -2.45 16.11 -5.60
N ALA A 22 -1.75 16.67 -6.60
CA ALA A 22 -1.60 16.02 -7.90
C ALA A 22 -0.89 14.66 -7.80
N ILE A 23 0.22 14.60 -7.05
CA ILE A 23 0.94 13.34 -6.82
C ILE A 23 0.13 12.37 -5.95
N LEU A 24 -0.59 12.88 -4.94
CA LEU A 24 -1.52 12.07 -4.15
C LEU A 24 -2.56 11.41 -5.06
N MET A 25 -3.17 12.16 -6.00
CA MET A 25 -4.15 11.59 -6.93
C MET A 25 -3.54 10.56 -7.87
N LEU A 26 -2.29 10.74 -8.28
CA LEU A 26 -1.55 9.73 -9.04
C LEU A 26 -1.34 8.44 -8.22
N VAL A 27 -0.89 8.58 -6.97
CA VAL A 27 -0.68 7.45 -6.03
C VAL A 27 -2.01 6.75 -5.73
N MET A 28 -3.03 7.51 -5.33
CA MET A 28 -4.44 7.39 -5.72
C MET A 28 -4.82 6.23 -6.65
N VAL A 29 -4.73 6.58 -7.92
CA VAL A 29 -5.11 5.74 -9.05
C VAL A 29 -4.21 4.52 -9.16
N LEU A 30 -2.90 4.69 -8.96
CA LEU A 30 -1.94 3.58 -9.02
C LEU A 30 -2.26 2.51 -7.99
N HIS A 31 -2.46 2.91 -6.72
CA HIS A 31 -2.80 2.02 -5.63
C HIS A 31 -4.08 1.26 -5.93
N GLY A 32 -5.14 1.99 -6.30
CA GLY A 32 -6.44 1.42 -6.61
C GLY A 32 -6.37 0.41 -7.76
N VAL A 33 -5.64 0.71 -8.83
CA VAL A 33 -5.46 -0.21 -9.96
C VAL A 33 -4.68 -1.45 -9.54
N CYS A 34 -3.53 -1.30 -8.87
CA CYS A 34 -2.71 -2.42 -8.40
C CYS A 34 -3.51 -3.32 -7.44
N LEU A 35 -4.16 -2.72 -6.44
CA LEU A 35 -4.98 -3.40 -5.46
C LEU A 35 -6.13 -4.15 -6.12
N LEU A 36 -6.86 -3.53 -7.05
CA LEU A 36 -7.97 -4.17 -7.78
C LEU A 36 -7.47 -5.38 -8.58
N GLN A 37 -6.38 -5.21 -9.31
CA GLN A 37 -5.80 -6.26 -10.15
C GLN A 37 -5.30 -7.44 -9.31
N ILE A 38 -4.61 -7.17 -8.19
CA ILE A 38 -4.11 -8.21 -7.28
C ILE A 38 -5.30 -8.94 -6.63
N ALA A 39 -6.26 -8.19 -6.06
CA ALA A 39 -7.39 -8.75 -5.34
C ALA A 39 -8.29 -9.59 -6.25
N LYS A 40 -8.64 -9.11 -7.45
CA LYS A 40 -9.49 -9.86 -8.38
C LYS A 40 -8.80 -11.11 -8.92
N ARG A 41 -7.49 -11.04 -9.19
CA ARG A 41 -6.72 -12.24 -9.58
C ARG A 41 -6.66 -13.26 -8.44
N TYR A 42 -6.51 -12.80 -7.20
CA TYR A 42 -6.58 -13.68 -6.03
C TYR A 42 -7.96 -14.33 -5.92
N GLU A 43 -9.03 -13.54 -5.98
CA GLU A 43 -10.41 -14.01 -5.83
C GLU A 43 -10.74 -15.13 -6.83
N VAL A 44 -10.45 -14.90 -8.11
CA VAL A 44 -10.70 -15.88 -9.18
C VAL A 44 -9.82 -17.14 -8.99
N LYS A 45 -8.52 -16.98 -8.75
CA LYS A 45 -7.62 -18.14 -8.56
C LYS A 45 -7.98 -18.94 -7.32
N ALA A 46 -8.31 -18.28 -6.21
CA ALA A 46 -8.70 -18.91 -4.97
C ALA A 46 -10.01 -19.69 -5.14
N TYR A 47 -10.99 -19.14 -5.85
CA TYR A 47 -12.23 -19.85 -6.19
C TYR A 47 -11.96 -21.12 -6.99
N LEU A 48 -11.18 -21.03 -8.07
CA LEU A 48 -10.83 -22.18 -8.92
C LEU A 48 -10.07 -23.26 -8.14
N TYR A 49 -9.05 -22.87 -7.36
CA TYR A 49 -8.27 -23.83 -6.58
C TYR A 49 -9.07 -24.46 -5.43
N LEU A 50 -10.03 -23.74 -4.83
CA LEU A 50 -10.95 -24.33 -3.86
C LEU A 50 -11.85 -25.38 -4.52
N ALA A 51 -12.41 -25.09 -5.70
CA ALA A 51 -13.23 -26.04 -6.44
C ALA A 51 -12.46 -27.31 -6.84
N GLU A 52 -11.18 -27.18 -7.17
CA GLU A 52 -10.28 -28.30 -7.48
C GLU A 52 -9.67 -28.97 -6.23
N LYS A 53 -10.08 -28.60 -5.01
CA LYS A 53 -9.51 -29.07 -3.73
C LYS A 53 -7.99 -28.85 -3.61
N LYS A 54 -7.42 -27.88 -4.34
CA LYS A 54 -5.99 -27.48 -4.33
C LYS A 54 -5.70 -26.45 -3.23
N TYR A 55 -5.93 -26.83 -1.97
CA TYR A 55 -5.85 -25.89 -0.83
C TYR A 55 -4.48 -25.21 -0.64
N THR A 56 -3.38 -25.93 -0.89
CA THR A 56 -2.03 -25.35 -0.79
C THR A 56 -1.82 -24.23 -1.81
N ALA A 57 -2.37 -24.36 -3.02
CA ALA A 57 -2.28 -23.34 -4.06
C ALA A 57 -3.03 -22.06 -3.67
N VAL A 58 -4.18 -22.16 -3.01
CA VAL A 58 -4.91 -21.01 -2.44
C VAL A 58 -4.03 -20.25 -1.44
N THR A 59 -3.35 -20.99 -0.56
CA THR A 59 -2.42 -20.42 0.43
C THR A 59 -1.23 -19.74 -0.24
N THR A 60 -0.62 -20.37 -1.25
CA THR A 60 0.50 -19.79 -2.00
C THR A 60 0.11 -18.49 -2.70
N VAL A 61 -1.04 -18.47 -3.39
CA VAL A 61 -1.48 -17.25 -4.09
C VAL A 61 -1.91 -16.16 -3.11
N PHE A 62 -2.40 -16.52 -1.91
CA PHE A 62 -2.66 -15.54 -0.84
C PHE A 62 -1.38 -14.82 -0.42
N TYR A 63 -0.33 -15.55 -0.05
CA TYR A 63 0.95 -14.94 0.35
C TYR A 63 1.61 -14.15 -0.77
N LEU A 64 1.55 -14.65 -2.01
CA LEU A 64 2.03 -13.90 -3.18
C LEU A 64 1.27 -12.57 -3.33
N SER A 65 -0.05 -12.58 -3.11
CA SER A 65 -0.86 -11.36 -3.22
C SER A 65 -0.50 -10.35 -2.13
N ILE A 66 -0.29 -10.80 -0.88
CA ILE A 66 0.20 -9.94 0.22
C ILE A 66 1.56 -9.33 -0.13
N PHE A 67 2.49 -10.14 -0.66
CA PHE A 67 3.79 -9.67 -1.07
C PHE A 67 3.70 -8.60 -2.17
N LEU A 68 2.84 -8.79 -3.17
CA LEU A 68 2.61 -7.80 -4.23
C LEU A 68 1.97 -6.50 -3.71
N LEU A 69 1.06 -6.59 -2.73
CA LEU A 69 0.49 -5.41 -2.07
C LEU A 69 1.57 -4.65 -1.27
N LEU A 70 2.46 -5.36 -0.58
CA LEU A 70 3.61 -4.74 0.09
C LEU A 70 4.53 -4.02 -0.91
N ILE A 71 4.86 -4.65 -2.04
CA ILE A 71 5.66 -4.02 -3.10
C ILE A 71 4.96 -2.77 -3.65
N THR A 72 3.63 -2.78 -3.74
CA THR A 72 2.85 -1.60 -4.17
C THR A 72 3.07 -0.43 -3.19
N HIS A 73 2.99 -0.65 -1.88
CA HIS A 73 3.28 0.38 -0.89
C HIS A 73 4.72 0.90 -0.95
N LEU A 74 5.70 0.00 -1.10
CA LEU A 74 7.10 0.40 -1.25
C LEU A 74 7.30 1.25 -2.52
N PHE A 75 6.64 0.90 -3.61
CA PHE A 75 6.69 1.68 -4.85
C PHE A 75 6.10 3.08 -4.68
N GLU A 76 4.99 3.22 -3.95
CA GLU A 76 4.39 4.53 -3.65
C GLU A 76 5.32 5.42 -2.81
N ILE A 77 6.03 4.84 -1.83
CA ILE A 77 7.06 5.54 -1.06
C ILE A 77 8.19 6.02 -1.99
N LEU A 78 8.61 5.20 -2.96
CA LEU A 78 9.62 5.57 -3.93
C LEU A 78 9.15 6.68 -4.88
N ILE A 79 7.88 6.71 -5.29
CA ILE A 79 7.29 7.80 -6.08
C ILE A 79 7.37 9.12 -5.30
N TRP A 80 7.00 9.11 -4.03
CA TRP A 80 7.12 10.29 -3.18
C TRP A 80 8.58 10.71 -2.99
N GLY A 81 9.49 9.76 -2.75
CA GLY A 81 10.91 10.03 -2.64
C GLY A 81 11.50 10.64 -3.92
N LEU A 82 11.07 10.15 -5.08
CA LEU A 82 11.46 10.67 -6.40
C LEU A 82 10.92 12.07 -6.63
N PHE A 83 9.69 12.34 -6.24
CA PHE A 83 9.11 13.68 -6.29
C PHE A 83 9.93 14.67 -5.45
N ILE A 84 10.19 14.35 -4.17
CA ILE A 84 10.98 15.20 -3.26
C ILE A 84 12.40 15.44 -3.80
N TYR A 85 13.06 14.39 -4.28
CA TYR A 85 14.42 14.48 -4.81
C TYR A 85 14.49 15.28 -6.11
N SER A 86 13.57 15.05 -7.05
CA SER A 86 13.56 15.75 -8.35
C SER A 86 13.23 17.24 -8.24
N PHE A 87 12.43 17.63 -7.24
CA PHE A 87 12.16 19.03 -6.93
C PHE A 87 13.27 19.68 -6.08
N GLY A 88 14.31 18.93 -5.69
CA GLY A 88 15.43 19.43 -4.89
C GLY A 88 15.02 19.83 -3.48
N LEU A 89 13.92 19.29 -2.95
CA LEU A 89 13.44 19.62 -1.60
C LEU A 89 14.31 19.00 -0.51
N ILE A 90 14.92 17.86 -0.81
CA ILE A 90 15.94 17.21 0.02
C ILE A 90 17.12 16.83 -0.88
N ALA A 91 18.34 17.16 -0.45
CA ALA A 91 19.54 17.06 -1.29
C ALA A 91 19.92 15.62 -1.67
N HIS A 92 19.67 14.65 -0.78
CA HIS A 92 20.07 13.26 -0.98
C HIS A 92 18.88 12.37 -1.29
N TRP A 93 19.03 11.50 -2.29
CA TRP A 93 18.03 10.50 -2.67
C TRP A 93 17.59 9.62 -1.49
N SER A 94 18.56 9.07 -0.75
CA SER A 94 18.28 8.20 0.39
C SER A 94 17.45 8.90 1.47
N GLN A 95 17.76 10.17 1.76
CA GLN A 95 17.00 10.98 2.72
C GLN A 95 15.60 11.33 2.20
N SER A 96 15.45 11.56 0.89
CA SER A 96 14.14 11.83 0.27
C SER A 96 13.19 10.63 0.40
N VAL A 97 13.70 9.42 0.13
CA VAL A 97 12.96 8.17 0.32
C VAL A 97 12.70 7.91 1.79
N LEU A 98 13.68 8.15 2.67
CA LEU A 98 13.52 7.97 4.12
C LEU A 98 12.44 8.90 4.70
N PHE A 99 12.45 10.18 4.30
CA PHE A 99 11.42 11.14 4.67
C PHE A 99 10.05 10.69 4.18
N SER A 100 9.94 10.32 2.90
CA SER A 100 8.70 9.86 2.29
C SER A 100 8.16 8.62 3.01
N GLY A 101 9.01 7.66 3.31
CA GLY A 101 8.63 6.45 4.05
C GLY A 101 8.16 6.78 5.47
N SER A 102 8.92 7.62 6.20
CA SER A 102 8.57 8.06 7.54
C SER A 102 7.20 8.75 7.59
N ALA A 103 6.92 9.65 6.65
CA ALA A 103 5.65 10.35 6.54
C ALA A 103 4.51 9.41 6.09
N TYR A 104 4.72 8.64 5.02
CA TYR A 104 3.71 7.75 4.42
C TYR A 104 3.23 6.67 5.40
N THR A 105 4.15 6.14 6.21
CA THR A 105 3.83 5.15 7.26
C THR A 105 3.35 5.78 8.56
N ALA A 106 3.28 7.12 8.63
CA ALA A 106 2.94 7.90 9.81
C ALA A 106 3.83 7.61 11.04
N ILE A 107 5.06 7.11 10.84
CA ILE A 107 6.03 6.93 11.94
C ILE A 107 6.57 8.29 12.38
N GLY A 108 6.85 9.20 11.44
CA GLY A 108 7.17 10.59 11.75
C GLY A 108 8.45 10.85 12.55
N PHE A 109 9.48 9.99 12.43
CA PHE A 109 10.74 10.17 13.16
C PHE A 109 11.74 11.13 12.49
N MET A 110 11.47 11.54 11.24
CA MET A 110 12.25 12.56 10.55
C MET A 110 11.78 13.95 10.98
N ASP A 111 12.73 14.81 11.32
CA ASP A 111 12.47 16.22 11.62
C ASP A 111 11.86 16.95 10.40
N ASP A 112 11.27 18.11 10.68
CA ASP A 112 10.68 19.02 9.70
C ASP A 112 11.78 19.57 8.76
N THR A 113 12.07 18.79 7.72
CA THR A 113 13.25 18.93 6.85
C THR A 113 12.92 19.61 5.52
N LEU A 114 11.63 19.84 5.24
CA LEU A 114 11.18 20.52 4.04
C LEU A 114 11.28 22.05 4.18
N PRO A 115 11.64 22.76 3.10
CA PRO A 115 11.70 24.21 3.10
C PRO A 115 10.31 24.85 3.31
N GLU A 116 10.29 26.14 3.68
CA GLU A 116 9.05 26.93 3.71
C GLU A 116 8.31 26.85 2.36
N GLY A 117 6.98 26.78 2.40
CA GLY A 117 6.15 26.56 1.22
C GLY A 117 5.89 25.09 0.90
N TRP A 118 6.57 24.16 1.57
CA TRP A 118 6.51 22.71 1.32
C TRP A 118 6.15 21.86 2.54
N ARG A 119 6.01 22.46 3.74
CA ARG A 119 5.87 21.70 5.00
C ARG A 119 4.61 20.83 5.01
N MET A 120 3.50 21.32 4.43
CA MET A 120 2.25 20.56 4.29
C MET A 120 2.37 19.30 3.42
N LEU A 121 3.43 19.15 2.64
CA LEU A 121 3.68 17.93 1.87
C LEU A 121 3.82 16.69 2.77
N ALA A 122 4.43 16.82 3.95
CA ALA A 122 4.57 15.74 4.91
C ALA A 122 3.19 15.16 5.30
N VAL A 123 2.23 16.04 5.57
CA VAL A 123 0.85 15.68 5.93
C VAL A 123 0.13 15.02 4.76
N ILE A 124 0.28 15.56 3.54
CA ILE A 124 -0.30 14.98 2.32
C ILE A 124 0.22 13.56 2.07
N ILE A 125 1.53 13.34 2.23
CA ILE A 125 2.16 12.02 2.10
C ILE A 125 1.59 11.05 3.15
N ALA A 126 1.44 11.49 4.40
CA ALA A 126 0.85 10.69 5.47
C ALA A 126 -0.60 10.29 5.16
N PHE A 127 -1.42 11.22 4.68
CA PHE A 127 -2.80 10.92 4.25
C PHE A 127 -2.84 9.90 3.12
N SER A 128 -1.95 10.05 2.12
CA SER A 128 -1.82 9.09 1.04
C SER A 128 -1.55 7.68 1.58
N GLY A 129 -0.58 7.52 2.48
CA GLY A 129 -0.23 6.21 3.02
C GLY A 129 -1.28 5.62 3.95
N LEU A 130 -1.84 6.40 4.87
CA LEU A 130 -2.92 5.94 5.75
C LEU A 130 -4.14 5.46 4.95
N PHE A 131 -4.51 6.17 3.88
CA PHE A 131 -5.62 5.77 3.02
C PHE A 131 -5.30 4.48 2.26
N SER A 132 -4.12 4.39 1.63
CA SER A 132 -3.65 3.16 0.95
C SER A 132 -3.64 1.96 1.91
N PHE A 133 -3.12 2.11 3.13
CA PHE A 133 -3.08 1.03 4.12
C PHE A 133 -4.47 0.61 4.58
N ALA A 134 -5.37 1.56 4.85
CA ALA A 134 -6.75 1.27 5.24
C ALA A 134 -7.49 0.51 4.13
N TRP A 135 -7.34 0.94 2.87
CA TRP A 135 -7.94 0.26 1.73
C TRP A 135 -7.38 -1.15 1.56
N THR A 136 -6.05 -1.30 1.61
CA THR A 136 -5.38 -2.61 1.53
C THR A 136 -5.85 -3.55 2.64
N ALA A 137 -5.92 -3.07 3.89
CA ALA A 137 -6.41 -3.85 5.03
C ALA A 137 -7.86 -4.33 4.81
N SER A 138 -8.75 -3.46 4.34
CA SER A 138 -10.15 -3.83 4.06
C SER A 138 -10.27 -4.96 3.03
N VAL A 139 -9.43 -4.93 2.00
CA VAL A 139 -9.41 -5.91 0.91
C VAL A 139 -8.77 -7.23 1.36
N MET A 140 -7.70 -7.16 2.15
CA MET A 140 -7.08 -8.32 2.77
C MET A 140 -8.05 -9.09 3.68
N ILE A 141 -8.95 -8.41 4.40
CA ILE A 141 -10.01 -9.07 5.18
C ILE A 141 -10.91 -9.92 4.27
N SER A 142 -11.30 -9.39 3.10
CA SER A 142 -12.07 -10.15 2.12
C SER A 142 -11.30 -11.37 1.60
N MET A 143 -10.03 -11.19 1.24
CA MET A 143 -9.15 -12.26 0.76
C MET A 143 -8.95 -13.37 1.81
N THR A 144 -8.89 -12.98 3.08
CA THR A 144 -8.67 -13.90 4.22
C THR A 144 -9.76 -14.97 4.32
N LYS A 145 -10.98 -14.72 3.80
CA LYS A 145 -12.08 -15.70 3.82
C LYS A 145 -11.71 -16.98 3.06
N SER A 146 -11.26 -16.87 1.82
CA SER A 146 -10.88 -18.02 0.99
C SER A 146 -9.62 -18.71 1.52
N PHE A 147 -8.65 -17.92 2.02
CA PHE A 147 -7.45 -18.45 2.67
C PHE A 147 -7.79 -19.30 3.90
N ARG A 148 -8.65 -18.80 4.80
CA ARG A 148 -9.06 -19.54 6.00
C ARG A 148 -9.75 -20.85 5.64
N LYS A 149 -10.65 -20.85 4.65
CA LYS A 149 -11.29 -22.08 4.18
C LYS A 149 -10.26 -23.11 3.73
N ALA A 150 -9.31 -22.71 2.88
CA ALA A 150 -8.24 -23.60 2.42
C ALA A 150 -7.34 -24.09 3.57
N TYR A 151 -6.92 -23.19 4.46
CA TYR A 151 -6.03 -23.52 5.57
C TYR A 151 -6.68 -24.50 6.56
N THR A 152 -7.97 -24.30 6.87
CA THR A 152 -8.72 -25.25 7.71
C THR A 152 -8.74 -26.64 7.09
N ARG A 153 -8.97 -26.77 5.78
CA ARG A 153 -8.96 -28.07 5.08
C ARG A 153 -7.58 -28.74 5.14
N ILE A 154 -6.51 -27.98 4.91
CA ILE A 154 -5.13 -28.49 5.07
C ILE A 154 -4.92 -29.01 6.50
N HIS A 155 -5.37 -28.25 7.51
CA HIS A 155 -5.20 -28.63 8.90
C HIS A 155 -6.01 -29.88 9.26
N MET A 156 -7.24 -30.00 8.78
CA MET A 156 -8.07 -31.19 8.96
C MET A 156 -7.44 -32.45 8.34
N HIS A 157 -6.83 -32.32 7.16
CA HIS A 157 -6.07 -33.43 6.56
C HIS A 157 -4.85 -33.82 7.41
N LYS A 158 -4.13 -32.86 8.00
CA LYS A 158 -3.01 -33.15 8.91
C LYS A 158 -3.44 -33.88 10.19
N LEU A 159 -4.69 -33.70 10.61
CA LEU A 159 -5.28 -34.41 11.74
C LEU A 159 -5.86 -35.79 11.38
N ASN A 160 -5.69 -36.26 10.13
CA ASN A 160 -6.22 -37.52 9.63
C ASN A 160 -7.75 -37.67 9.83
N LEU A 161 -8.50 -36.57 9.76
CA LEU A 161 -9.96 -36.62 9.86
C LEU A 161 -10.57 -37.36 8.66
N PRO A 162 -11.65 -38.14 8.85
CA PRO A 162 -12.39 -38.77 7.76
C PRO A 162 -12.86 -37.75 6.72
N GLN A 163 -12.82 -38.12 5.43
CA GLN A 163 -13.25 -37.25 4.34
C GLN A 163 -14.70 -36.79 4.49
N GLU A 164 -15.58 -37.64 5.02
CA GLU A 164 -16.97 -37.29 5.28
C GLU A 164 -17.12 -36.10 6.26
N ILE A 165 -16.29 -36.05 7.32
CA ILE A 165 -16.29 -34.93 8.28
C ILE A 165 -15.76 -33.66 7.61
N ILE A 166 -14.72 -33.82 6.78
CA ILE A 166 -14.11 -32.71 6.04
C ILE A 166 -15.15 -32.14 5.07
N ASP A 167 -15.78 -32.96 4.24
CA ASP A 167 -16.78 -32.55 3.25
C ASP A 167 -18.02 -31.89 3.89
N ARG A 168 -18.44 -32.31 5.11
CA ARG A 168 -19.51 -31.64 5.87
C ARG A 168 -19.17 -30.22 6.34
N PHE A 169 -17.90 -29.83 6.36
CA PHE A 169 -17.45 -28.49 6.78
C PHE A 169 -17.45 -27.47 5.61
N GLU A 170 -18.29 -27.65 4.59
CA GLU A 170 -18.31 -26.77 3.39
C GLU A 170 -18.93 -25.39 3.61
#